data_AF-A0A2X4URV1-F1
#
_entry.id   AF-A0A2X4URV1-F1
#
_cell.length_a   1.000
_cell.length_b   1.000
_cell.length_c   1.000
_cell.angle_alpha   90.00
_cell.angle_beta   90.00
_cell.angle_gamma   90.00
#
_symmetry.space_group_name_H-M   'P 1'
#
loop_
_entity.id
_entity.type
_entity.pdbx_description
1 polymer ?
#
loop_
_entity_poly.entity_id
_entity_poly.type
_entity_poly.pdbx_seq_one_letter_code
_entity_poly.pdbx_strand_id
1 'polypeptide(L)'
;MYNVNGLLFSFLFLFCTSVWSQGSLTSERIAQLPNEELTTLAEKGNAEAQYQLGHNLYSSREKDPAEKWLRLAAKQGNVNAMLLLSDSYYSPTSKDKHYWYETMAMQKDTQGMLFNAIQYEQEKDDRQAYVWYLLANRVLSMRFTSCKWSAPECYDLTYQGMVEKLAERLSDEDKKAAKLDADMIYQKIFNK
;
A
#
# COMPACT_ATOMS: atom_id res chain seq x y z
N MET A 1 -16.11 25.14 -69.18
CA MET A 1 -17.35 25.41 -68.43
C MET A 1 -16.97 25.79 -67.01
N TYR A 2 -17.29 27.03 -66.63
CA TYR A 2 -17.31 27.59 -65.27
C TYR A 2 -18.40 26.85 -64.43
N ASN A 3 -18.60 26.94 -63.11
CA ASN A 3 -18.21 27.90 -62.09
C ASN A 3 -18.49 27.34 -60.68
N VAL A 4 -17.96 28.07 -59.71
CA VAL A 4 -17.97 28.00 -58.22
C VAL A 4 -19.33 28.08 -57.45
N ASN A 5 -19.26 27.60 -56.20
CA ASN A 5 -19.76 28.16 -54.91
C ASN A 5 -21.24 28.17 -54.48
N GLY A 6 -21.43 27.86 -53.18
CA GLY A 6 -22.46 28.42 -52.27
C GLY A 6 -23.30 27.34 -51.55
N LEU A 7 -23.00 26.92 -50.30
CA LEU A 7 -23.47 27.49 -49.00
C LEU A 7 -25.00 27.69 -48.99
N LEU A 8 -25.83 27.22 -48.05
CA LEU A 8 -25.78 26.84 -46.63
C LEU A 8 -27.10 26.10 -46.35
N PHE A 9 -27.18 25.19 -45.37
CA PHE A 9 -28.26 25.22 -44.36
C PHE A 9 -27.94 24.27 -43.20
N SER A 10 -27.78 24.89 -42.05
CA SER A 10 -27.64 24.38 -40.70
C SER A 10 -28.80 23.50 -40.24
N PHE A 11 -28.51 22.36 -39.60
CA PHE A 11 -29.40 21.75 -38.61
C PHE A 11 -28.59 21.07 -37.49
N LEU A 12 -29.03 21.33 -36.27
CA LEU A 12 -28.52 20.79 -35.01
C LEU A 12 -28.32 19.26 -35.07
N PHE A 13 -27.12 18.81 -34.74
CA PHE A 13 -26.93 17.50 -34.10
C PHE A 13 -26.22 17.71 -32.77
N LEU A 14 -27.02 18.23 -31.83
CA LEU A 14 -26.90 17.95 -30.40
C LEU A 14 -27.17 16.45 -30.22
N PHE A 15 -26.15 15.61 -30.42
CA PHE A 15 -26.19 14.22 -29.99
C PHE A 15 -24.94 13.90 -29.19
N CYS A 16 -25.10 14.10 -27.88
CA CYS A 16 -24.86 13.04 -26.91
C CYS A 16 -23.54 12.30 -27.07
N THR A 17 -22.42 12.98 -26.83
CA THR A 17 -21.31 12.31 -26.13
C THR A 17 -21.73 12.18 -24.67
N SER A 18 -22.72 11.33 -24.42
CA SER A 18 -22.81 10.68 -23.12
C SER A 18 -21.47 9.98 -22.98
N VAL A 19 -20.60 10.60 -22.20
CA VAL A 19 -19.42 9.98 -21.66
C VAL A 19 -19.98 8.85 -20.78
N TRP A 20 -20.22 7.69 -21.38
CA TRP A 20 -20.35 6.43 -20.67
C TRP A 20 -18.95 6.02 -20.21
N SER A 21 -18.27 6.91 -19.51
CA SER A 21 -17.40 6.47 -18.45
C SER A 21 -18.36 6.02 -17.37
N GLN A 22 -18.66 4.71 -17.30
CA GLN A 22 -18.95 4.11 -16.01
C GLN A 22 -17.66 4.27 -15.19
N GLY A 23 -17.42 5.49 -14.74
CA GLY A 23 -16.25 5.89 -13.99
C GLY A 23 -16.47 5.34 -12.61
N SER A 24 -15.73 4.30 -12.26
CA SER A 24 -15.52 3.95 -10.87
C SER A 24 -15.24 5.24 -10.09
N LEU A 25 -16.02 5.50 -9.04
CA LEU A 25 -15.79 6.66 -8.18
C LEU A 25 -14.33 6.63 -7.70
N THR A 26 -13.65 7.78 -7.76
CA THR A 26 -12.30 7.91 -7.22
C THR A 26 -12.34 7.73 -5.70
N SER A 27 -11.24 7.32 -5.08
CA SER A 27 -11.17 7.16 -3.62
C SER A 27 -11.50 8.45 -2.88
N GLU A 28 -10.99 9.58 -3.38
CA GLU A 28 -11.30 10.91 -2.88
C GLU A 28 -12.80 11.24 -2.95
N ARG A 29 -13.47 10.83 -4.04
CA ARG A 29 -14.92 11.03 -4.17
C ARG A 29 -15.70 10.12 -3.23
N ILE A 30 -15.25 8.88 -3.02
CA ILE A 30 -15.87 7.93 -2.08
C ILE A 30 -15.78 8.45 -0.64
N ALA A 31 -14.65 9.05 -0.26
CA ALA A 31 -14.43 9.62 1.07
C ALA A 31 -15.39 10.77 1.43
N GLN A 32 -15.98 11.43 0.42
CA GLN A 32 -16.88 12.57 0.59
C GLN A 32 -18.37 12.18 0.50
N LEU A 33 -18.68 10.90 0.27
CA LEU A 33 -20.07 10.45 0.14
C LEU A 33 -20.81 10.55 1.47
N PRO A 34 -22.14 10.83 1.42
CA PRO A 34 -22.97 10.72 2.61
C PRO A 34 -22.98 9.28 3.14
N ASN A 35 -23.14 9.12 4.46
CA ASN A 35 -23.07 7.82 5.14
C ASN A 35 -23.97 6.74 4.53
N GLU A 36 -25.15 7.10 4.02
CA GLU A 36 -26.10 6.15 3.39
C GLU A 36 -25.55 5.55 2.09
N GLU A 37 -25.01 6.40 1.21
CA GLU A 37 -24.39 5.96 -0.04
C GLU A 37 -23.08 5.20 0.23
N LEU A 38 -22.31 5.66 1.23
CA LEU A 38 -21.10 4.98 1.68
C LEU A 38 -21.40 3.57 2.20
N THR A 39 -22.47 3.42 3.00
CA THR A 39 -22.91 2.11 3.51
C THR A 39 -23.33 1.19 2.37
N THR A 40 -24.12 1.71 1.42
CA THR A 40 -24.56 0.96 0.23
C THR A 40 -23.36 0.44 -0.58
N LEU A 41 -22.33 1.27 -0.79
CA LEU A 41 -21.12 0.87 -1.51
C LEU A 41 -20.27 -0.13 -0.71
N ALA A 42 -20.17 0.05 0.61
CA ALA A 42 -19.44 -0.85 1.49
C ALA A 42 -20.06 -2.25 1.51
N GLU A 43 -21.39 -2.33 1.56
CA GLU A 43 -22.15 -3.58 1.47
C GLU A 43 -22.01 -4.26 0.10
N LYS A 44 -21.90 -3.49 -0.98
CA LYS A 44 -21.58 -3.98 -2.33
C LYS A 44 -20.13 -4.43 -2.49
N GLY A 45 -19.30 -4.32 -1.45
CA GLY A 45 -17.94 -4.82 -1.45
C GLY A 45 -16.88 -3.79 -1.82
N ASN A 46 -17.22 -2.50 -2.03
CA ASN A 46 -16.21 -1.52 -2.40
C ASN A 46 -15.20 -1.30 -1.26
N ALA A 47 -13.94 -1.67 -1.49
CA ALA A 47 -12.88 -1.65 -0.48
C ALA A 47 -12.64 -0.26 0.13
N GLU A 48 -12.73 0.81 -0.67
CA GLU A 48 -12.56 2.17 -0.17
C GLU A 48 -13.75 2.60 0.68
N ALA A 49 -14.98 2.30 0.26
CA ALA A 49 -16.17 2.60 1.05
C ALA A 49 -16.17 1.83 2.39
N GLN A 50 -15.73 0.58 2.39
CA GLN A 50 -15.52 -0.21 3.60
C GLN A 50 -14.46 0.41 4.53
N TYR A 51 -13.34 0.89 3.97
CA TYR A 51 -12.32 1.61 4.74
C TYR A 51 -12.89 2.88 5.38
N GLN A 52 -13.56 3.73 4.59
CA GLN A 52 -14.13 4.99 5.08
C GLN A 52 -15.20 4.77 6.16
N LEU A 53 -16.06 3.77 5.97
CA LEU A 53 -17.06 3.40 6.97
C LEU A 53 -16.41 2.89 8.26
N GLY A 54 -15.41 2.03 8.14
CA GLY A 54 -14.62 1.55 9.28
C GLY A 54 -13.87 2.67 10.01
N HIS A 55 -13.32 3.63 9.27
CA HIS A 55 -12.61 4.79 9.81
C HIS A 55 -13.56 5.76 10.55
N ASN A 56 -14.76 5.98 10.01
CA ASN A 56 -15.80 6.80 10.67
C ASN A 56 -16.27 6.15 11.98
N LEU A 57 -16.52 4.84 11.98
CA LEU A 57 -16.88 4.08 13.19
C LEU A 57 -15.74 4.05 14.21
N TYR A 58 -14.50 3.93 13.75
CA TYR A 58 -13.31 4.02 14.59
C TYR A 58 -13.22 5.39 15.30
N SER A 59 -13.45 6.47 14.55
CA SER A 59 -13.47 7.84 15.09
C SER A 59 -14.58 8.03 16.14
N SER A 60 -15.72 7.37 15.94
CA SER A 60 -16.84 7.35 16.89
C SER A 60 -16.68 6.37 18.06
N ARG A 61 -15.52 5.69 18.18
CA ARG A 61 -15.22 4.68 19.21
C ARG A 61 -16.12 3.43 19.19
N GLU A 62 -16.76 3.15 18.06
CA GLU A 62 -17.55 1.94 17.85
C GLU A 62 -16.67 0.80 17.33
N LYS A 63 -16.11 0.05 18.29
CA LYS A 63 -14.93 -0.79 18.03
C LYS A 63 -15.18 -2.00 17.13
N ASP A 64 -16.09 -2.87 17.55
CA ASP A 64 -16.40 -4.11 16.82
C ASP A 64 -16.91 -3.87 15.39
N PRO A 65 -17.83 -2.93 15.12
CA PRO A 65 -18.28 -2.69 13.76
C PRO A 65 -17.19 -2.02 12.90
N ALA A 66 -16.32 -1.17 13.46
CA ALA A 66 -15.18 -0.62 12.73
C ALA A 66 -14.23 -1.71 12.24
N GLU A 67 -13.85 -2.63 13.13
CA GLU A 67 -12.93 -3.72 12.81
C GLU A 67 -13.45 -4.60 11.67
N LYS A 68 -14.76 -4.93 11.70
CA LYS A 68 -15.40 -5.72 10.64
C LYS A 68 -15.18 -5.09 9.27
N TRP A 69 -15.46 -3.80 9.12
CA TRP A 69 -15.34 -3.10 7.83
C TRP A 69 -13.88 -2.95 7.40
N LEU A 70 -12.99 -2.62 8.34
CA LEU A 70 -11.56 -2.50 8.06
C LEU A 70 -10.95 -3.83 7.61
N ARG A 71 -11.34 -4.96 8.22
CA ARG A 71 -10.86 -6.29 7.79
C ARG A 71 -11.35 -6.66 6.40
N LEU A 72 -12.56 -6.26 6.02
CA LEU A 72 -13.07 -6.48 4.67
C LEU A 72 -12.29 -5.65 3.64
N ALA A 73 -12.04 -4.37 3.92
CA ALA A 73 -11.24 -3.50 3.07
C ALA A 73 -9.80 -4.00 2.94
N ALA A 74 -9.18 -4.41 4.04
CA ALA A 74 -7.83 -4.93 4.07
C ALA A 74 -7.69 -6.25 3.29
N LYS A 75 -8.67 -7.18 3.37
CA LYS A 75 -8.67 -8.40 2.54
C LYS A 75 -8.66 -8.12 1.03
N GLN A 76 -9.09 -6.94 0.62
CA GLN A 76 -9.09 -6.50 -0.77
C GLN A 76 -7.86 -5.66 -1.16
N GLY A 77 -6.89 -5.51 -0.26
CA GLY A 77 -5.67 -4.74 -0.52
C GLY A 77 -5.75 -3.26 -0.15
N ASN A 78 -6.78 -2.81 0.57
CA ASN A 78 -6.83 -1.42 1.02
C ASN A 78 -5.71 -1.15 2.06
N VAL A 79 -4.68 -0.43 1.64
CA VAL A 79 -3.50 -0.12 2.46
C VAL A 79 -3.88 0.70 3.70
N ASN A 80 -4.75 1.68 3.57
CA ASN A 80 -5.17 2.51 4.71
C ASN A 80 -5.87 1.69 5.79
N ALA A 81 -6.69 0.70 5.39
CA ALA A 81 -7.32 -0.22 6.33
C ALA A 81 -6.31 -1.15 7.00
N MET A 82 -5.31 -1.66 6.27
CA MET A 82 -4.21 -2.45 6.85
C MET A 82 -3.42 -1.64 7.88
N LEU A 83 -3.10 -0.38 7.56
CA LEU A 83 -2.42 0.52 8.47
C LEU A 83 -3.23 0.75 9.74
N LEU A 84 -4.52 1.10 9.60
CA LEU A 84 -5.38 1.34 10.75
C LEU A 84 -5.54 0.07 11.61
N LEU A 85 -5.61 -1.11 11.02
CA LEU A 85 -5.65 -2.37 11.78
C LEU A 85 -4.33 -2.65 12.50
N SER A 86 -3.18 -2.31 11.91
CA SER A 86 -1.85 -2.56 12.47
C SER A 86 -1.43 -1.58 13.57
N ASP A 87 -1.88 -0.33 13.48
CA ASP A 87 -1.50 0.77 14.37
C ASP A 87 -2.43 0.91 15.59
N SER A 88 -3.62 0.29 15.54
CA SER A 88 -4.70 0.57 16.48
C SER A 88 -4.97 -0.53 17.51
N TYR A 89 -5.95 -0.20 18.38
CA TYR A 89 -6.56 -1.02 19.42
C TYR A 89 -6.96 -2.45 18.99
N TYR A 90 -7.13 -2.73 17.69
CA TYR A 90 -7.59 -4.02 17.17
C TYR A 90 -6.48 -5.04 16.90
N SER A 91 -5.21 -4.64 17.04
CA SER A 91 -4.10 -5.59 16.99
C SER A 91 -3.67 -5.93 18.43
N PRO A 92 -4.30 -6.92 19.08
CA PRO A 92 -3.94 -7.30 20.45
C PRO A 92 -2.54 -7.94 20.51
N THR A 93 -1.98 -8.39 19.37
CA THR A 93 -0.69 -9.08 19.32
C THR A 93 0.19 -8.58 18.17
N SER A 94 1.50 -8.79 18.29
CA SER A 94 2.48 -8.52 17.22
C SER A 94 2.26 -9.37 15.97
N LYS A 95 1.78 -10.61 16.12
CA LYS A 95 1.57 -11.54 15.00
C LYS A 95 0.57 -11.01 13.99
N ASP A 96 -0.48 -10.33 14.46
CA ASP A 96 -1.46 -9.70 13.57
C ASP A 96 -0.86 -8.51 12.81
N LYS A 97 0.08 -7.77 13.42
CA LYS A 97 0.78 -6.66 12.75
C LYS A 97 1.68 -7.16 11.63
N HIS A 98 2.52 -8.16 11.91
CA HIS A 98 3.40 -8.75 10.90
C HIS A 98 2.61 -9.27 9.70
N TYR A 99 1.47 -9.93 9.94
CA TYR A 99 0.59 -10.38 8.86
C TYR A 99 0.15 -9.23 7.94
N TRP A 100 -0.28 -8.10 8.49
CA TRP A 100 -0.71 -6.95 7.68
C TRP A 100 0.45 -6.28 6.94
N TYR A 101 1.58 -6.10 7.60
CA TYR A 101 2.78 -5.51 6.98
C TYR A 101 3.36 -6.39 5.87
N GLU A 102 3.37 -7.71 6.06
CA GLU A 102 3.73 -8.66 5.01
C GLU A 102 2.74 -8.61 3.86
N THR A 103 1.43 -8.50 4.13
CA THR A 103 0.41 -8.39 3.09
C THR A 103 0.57 -7.10 2.26
N MET A 104 0.94 -5.99 2.89
CA MET A 104 1.31 -4.75 2.21
C MET A 104 2.57 -4.95 1.36
N ALA A 105 3.63 -5.53 1.92
CA ALA A 105 4.88 -5.81 1.21
C ALA A 105 4.66 -6.73 0.00
N MET A 106 3.79 -7.74 0.12
CA MET A 106 3.41 -8.64 -0.98
C MET A 106 2.70 -7.91 -2.14
N GLN A 107 2.12 -6.75 -1.88
CA GLN A 107 1.56 -5.85 -2.90
C GLN A 107 2.60 -4.85 -3.43
N LYS A 108 3.90 -5.09 -3.16
CA LYS A 108 5.03 -4.23 -3.54
C LYS A 108 5.03 -2.87 -2.83
N ASP A 109 4.29 -2.74 -1.73
CA ASP A 109 4.27 -1.53 -0.92
C ASP A 109 5.47 -1.53 0.05
N THR A 110 6.42 -0.62 -0.19
CA THR A 110 7.60 -0.45 0.66
C THR A 110 7.23 -0.02 2.08
N GLN A 111 6.08 0.63 2.28
CA GLN A 111 5.62 1.02 3.60
C GLN A 111 5.36 -0.20 4.49
N GLY A 112 4.83 -1.27 3.90
CA GLY A 112 4.69 -2.57 4.57
C GLY A 112 6.04 -3.14 5.01
N MET A 113 7.05 -3.06 4.14
CA MET A 113 8.40 -3.55 4.45
C MET A 113 9.03 -2.78 5.62
N LEU A 114 8.91 -1.46 5.61
CA LEU A 114 9.43 -0.59 6.67
C LEU A 114 8.72 -0.80 8.00
N PHE A 115 7.39 -0.86 8.00
CA PHE A 115 6.64 -1.09 9.23
C PHE A 115 6.89 -2.48 9.82
N ASN A 116 7.10 -3.49 8.97
CA ASN A 116 7.52 -4.80 9.47
C ASN A 116 8.89 -4.74 10.15
N ALA A 117 9.85 -4.02 9.56
CA ALA A 117 11.18 -3.84 10.14
C ALA A 117 11.13 -3.15 11.51
N ILE A 118 10.36 -2.05 11.61
CA ILE A 118 10.17 -1.31 12.86
C ILE A 118 9.50 -2.20 13.93
N GLN A 119 8.52 -3.01 13.54
CA GLN A 119 7.87 -3.94 14.46
C GLN A 119 8.85 -4.97 15.03
N TYR A 120 9.72 -5.54 14.20
CA TYR A 120 10.77 -6.44 14.67
C TYR A 120 11.81 -5.76 15.57
N GLU A 121 12.16 -4.49 15.31
CA GLU A 121 13.02 -3.73 16.24
C GLU A 121 12.36 -3.54 17.61
N GLN A 122 11.06 -3.25 17.66
CA GLN A 122 10.31 -3.15 18.92
C GLN A 122 10.30 -4.48 19.69
N GLU A 123 10.27 -5.59 18.96
CA GLU A 123 10.35 -6.95 19.51
C GLU A 123 11.78 -7.40 19.85
N LYS A 124 12.78 -6.58 19.53
CA LYS A 124 14.21 -6.87 19.68
C LYS A 124 14.67 -8.09 18.87
N ASP A 125 14.00 -8.37 17.76
CA ASP A 125 14.47 -9.34 16.75
C ASP A 125 15.30 -8.59 15.71
N ASP A 126 16.55 -8.31 16.06
CA ASP A 126 17.47 -7.54 15.22
C ASP A 126 17.72 -8.23 13.86
N ARG A 127 17.68 -9.57 13.81
CA ARG A 127 17.89 -10.33 12.58
C ARG A 127 16.73 -10.10 11.61
N GLN A 128 15.49 -10.24 12.08
CA GLN A 128 14.32 -10.01 11.23
C GLN A 128 14.18 -8.53 10.87
N ALA A 129 14.40 -7.60 11.80
CA ALA A 129 14.44 -6.17 11.48
C ALA A 129 15.43 -5.89 10.34
N TYR A 130 16.62 -6.48 10.40
CA TYR A 130 17.64 -6.35 9.37
C TYR A 130 17.20 -6.90 8.00
N VAL A 131 16.54 -8.08 7.96
CA VAL A 131 15.93 -8.64 6.73
C VAL A 131 15.01 -7.62 6.06
N TRP A 132 14.09 -7.05 6.84
CA TRP A 132 13.05 -6.17 6.31
C TRP A 132 13.57 -4.79 5.91
N TYR A 133 14.55 -4.23 6.64
CA TYR A 133 15.24 -3.02 6.19
C TYR A 133 16.08 -3.23 4.94
N LEU A 134 16.77 -4.35 4.80
CA LEU A 134 17.50 -4.68 3.57
C LEU A 134 16.54 -4.72 2.36
N LEU A 135 15.36 -5.33 2.54
CA LEU A 135 14.35 -5.40 1.51
C LEU A 135 13.80 -4.02 1.15
N ALA A 136 13.40 -3.22 2.14
CA ALA A 136 12.87 -1.88 1.92
C ALA A 136 13.90 -0.98 1.21
N ASN A 137 15.14 -0.99 1.71
CA ASN A 137 16.25 -0.25 1.14
C ASN A 137 16.53 -0.68 -0.31
N ARG A 138 16.47 -1.99 -0.61
CA ARG A 138 16.59 -2.50 -1.99
C ARG A 138 15.51 -1.97 -2.92
N VAL A 139 14.25 -1.95 -2.49
CA VAL A 139 13.14 -1.48 -3.33
C VAL A 139 13.22 0.03 -3.56
N LEU A 140 13.55 0.81 -2.52
CA LEU A 140 13.69 2.26 -2.60
C LEU A 140 14.91 2.68 -3.42
N SER A 141 16.03 1.96 -3.30
CA SER A 141 17.24 2.16 -4.11
C SER A 141 17.06 1.85 -5.59
N MET A 142 16.29 0.81 -5.94
CA MET A 142 15.99 0.48 -7.35
C MET A 142 15.15 1.53 -8.08
N ARG A 143 14.48 2.43 -7.36
CA ARG A 143 13.83 3.61 -7.95
C ARG A 143 14.86 4.55 -8.61
N PHE A 144 16.15 4.39 -8.28
CA PHE A 144 17.31 4.99 -8.95
C PHE A 144 17.97 3.92 -9.85
N THR A 145 17.67 3.93 -11.14
CA THR A 145 17.75 2.81 -12.10
C THR A 145 19.15 2.34 -12.54
N SER A 146 20.21 2.54 -11.75
CA SER A 146 21.59 2.13 -12.14
C SER A 146 22.36 1.31 -11.08
N CYS A 147 21.70 0.93 -9.99
CA CYS A 147 22.40 0.50 -8.80
C CYS A 147 22.76 -0.99 -8.74
N LYS A 148 24.07 -1.28 -8.63
CA LYS A 148 24.61 -2.63 -8.41
C LYS A 148 24.70 -2.93 -6.92
N TRP A 149 24.34 -4.16 -6.57
CA TRP A 149 24.10 -4.71 -5.22
C TRP A 149 25.22 -4.53 -4.17
N SER A 150 26.43 -4.16 -4.60
CA SER A 150 27.62 -4.00 -3.77
C SER A 150 28.06 -2.55 -3.54
N ALA A 151 27.34 -1.55 -4.07
CA ALA A 151 27.73 -0.15 -3.99
C ALA A 151 26.97 0.57 -2.85
N PRO A 152 27.67 1.07 -1.81
CA PRO A 152 27.06 1.83 -0.72
C PRO A 152 26.34 3.10 -1.18
N GLU A 153 26.74 3.68 -2.32
CA GLU A 153 26.12 4.90 -2.89
C GLU A 153 24.67 4.71 -3.35
N CYS A 154 24.20 3.46 -3.38
CA CYS A 154 22.89 3.10 -3.89
C CYS A 154 21.81 3.04 -2.83
N TYR A 155 22.16 3.07 -1.55
CA TYR A 155 21.18 2.99 -0.48
C TYR A 155 20.49 4.35 -0.26
N ASP A 156 19.20 4.33 0.08
CA ASP A 156 18.56 5.53 0.62
C ASP A 156 19.23 5.81 1.97
N LEU A 157 19.96 6.94 2.07
CA LEU A 157 20.74 7.32 3.24
C LEU A 157 19.92 7.25 4.54
N THR A 158 18.61 7.49 4.45
CA THR A 158 17.68 7.40 5.58
C THR A 158 17.61 5.99 6.17
N TYR A 159 17.59 4.96 5.31
CA TYR A 159 17.45 3.55 5.71
C TYR A 159 18.80 2.83 5.76
N GLN A 160 19.82 3.32 5.06
CA GLN A 160 21.19 2.82 5.12
C GLN A 160 21.72 2.85 6.55
N GLY A 161 21.54 3.97 7.26
CA GLY A 161 21.99 4.09 8.65
C GLY A 161 21.30 3.09 9.60
N MET A 162 20.04 2.73 9.33
CA MET A 162 19.32 1.71 10.10
C MET A 162 19.91 0.31 9.86
N VAL A 163 20.20 -0.02 8.59
CA VAL A 163 20.86 -1.27 8.19
C VAL A 163 22.24 -1.38 8.84
N GLU A 164 23.06 -0.33 8.77
CA GLU A 164 24.41 -0.30 9.37
C GLU A 164 24.36 -0.49 10.90
N LYS A 165 23.48 0.26 11.58
CA LYS A 165 23.28 0.14 13.03
C LYS A 165 22.83 -1.26 13.48
N LEU A 166 22.01 -1.93 12.68
CA LEU A 166 21.60 -3.31 12.95
C LEU A 166 22.72 -4.30 12.63
N ALA A 167 23.50 -4.07 11.58
CA ALA A 167 24.62 -4.91 11.20
C ALA A 167 25.72 -4.98 12.28
N GLU A 168 25.93 -3.90 13.04
CA GLU A 168 26.85 -3.88 14.18
C GLU A 168 26.42 -4.79 15.34
N ARG A 169 25.12 -5.09 15.43
CA ARG A 169 24.53 -5.92 16.50
C ARG A 169 24.45 -7.41 16.14
N LEU A 170 24.75 -7.76 14.88
CA LEU A 170 24.59 -9.11 14.34
C LEU A 170 25.94 -9.78 14.05
N SER A 171 25.99 -11.10 14.24
CA SER A 171 27.12 -11.93 13.79
C SER A 171 27.25 -11.93 12.26
N ASP A 172 28.42 -12.29 11.74
CA ASP A 172 28.62 -12.41 10.29
C ASP A 172 27.74 -13.51 9.68
N GLU A 173 27.53 -14.60 10.42
CA GLU A 173 26.61 -15.67 10.07
C GLU A 173 25.17 -15.18 9.97
N ASP A 174 24.69 -14.42 10.97
CA ASP A 174 23.33 -13.89 11.00
C ASP A 174 23.10 -12.88 9.88
N LYS A 175 24.07 -11.99 9.62
CA LYS A 175 24.01 -11.06 8.48
C LYS A 175 23.92 -11.81 7.16
N LYS A 176 24.70 -12.88 6.98
CA LYS A 176 24.66 -13.71 5.77
C LYS A 176 23.31 -14.40 5.60
N ALA A 177 22.78 -14.97 6.68
CA ALA A 177 21.49 -15.64 6.67
C ALA A 177 20.34 -14.66 6.41
N ALA A 178 20.37 -13.47 7.03
CA ALA A 178 19.37 -12.43 6.81
C ALA A 178 19.36 -11.90 5.37
N LYS A 179 20.53 -11.76 4.73
CA LYS A 179 20.62 -11.39 3.30
C LYS A 179 19.94 -12.44 2.42
N LEU A 180 20.14 -13.73 2.70
CA LEU A 180 19.49 -14.82 1.96
C LEU A 180 17.96 -14.78 2.14
N ASP A 181 17.48 -14.55 3.36
CA ASP A 181 16.05 -14.45 3.64
C ASP A 181 15.43 -13.24 2.91
N ALA A 182 16.11 -12.08 2.95
CA ALA A 182 15.67 -10.88 2.23
C ALA A 182 15.61 -11.12 0.71
N ASP A 183 16.58 -11.84 0.15
CA ASP A 183 16.57 -12.25 -1.27
C ASP A 183 15.38 -13.17 -1.57
N MET A 184 15.11 -14.18 -0.74
CA MET A 184 13.96 -15.07 -0.92
C MET A 184 12.62 -14.32 -0.89
N ILE A 185 12.46 -13.40 0.06
CA ILE A 185 11.24 -12.57 0.17
C ILE A 185 11.12 -11.65 -1.06
N TYR A 186 12.21 -11.01 -1.49
CA TYR A 186 12.22 -10.18 -2.69
C TYR A 186 11.74 -10.95 -3.93
N GLN A 187 12.28 -12.15 -4.15
CA GLN A 187 11.88 -13.02 -5.27
C GLN A 187 10.38 -13.35 -5.21
N LYS A 188 9.86 -13.67 -4.02
CA LYS A 188 8.44 -13.97 -3.80
C LYS A 188 7.52 -12.78 -4.15
N ILE A 189 7.96 -11.55 -3.93
CA ILE A 189 7.18 -10.33 -4.15
C ILE A 189 7.24 -9.87 -5.62
N PHE A 190 8.43 -9.91 -6.23
CA PHE A 190 8.68 -9.25 -7.51
C PHE A 190 8.78 -10.18 -8.72
N ASN A 191 9.04 -11.47 -8.54
CA ASN A 191 9.32 -12.41 -9.63
C ASN A 191 8.22 -13.46 -9.83
N LYS A 192 6.96 -13.07 -9.61
CA LYS A 192 5.77 -13.88 -9.93
C LYS A 192 5.23 -13.56 -11.33
#